data_AF-A0A6J0LVH5-F1
#
_entry.id   AF-A0A6J0LVH5-F1
#
_cell.length_a   1.000
_cell.length_b   1.000
_cell.length_c   1.000
_cell.angle_alpha   90.00
_cell.angle_beta   90.00
_cell.angle_gamma   90.00
#
_symmetry.space_group_name_H-M   'P 1'
#
loop_
_entity.id
_entity.type
_entity.pdbx_description
1 polymer ?
#
loop_
_entity_poly.entity_id
_entity_poly.type
_entity_poly.pdbx_seq_one_letter_code
_entity_poly.pdbx_strand_id
1 'polypeptide(L)'
;MSSSYSSSLTLFFFFASTFLYTSSNSFNITNILNQNNEFSTFNNLLSQTGLASTINSRQTITVLALSNDAMTMFSSQSTEDNKKSLGLHIVLDYYDIKKLRSIKSVILTTLFQASGQAKGLQGFVNATVMNNGDIMFGSAVRGSGLDSKLIDSVATHPYNISVLHISSYISIMDPEGPKDHGSSSSPLPVQPPGDDDYEYDEPPSPPSSTTKPFVAAATAATAKPPSSAKDNSTTSGVSAISIPSLAFVSVISSFWFFMTVW
;
A
#
# COMPACT_ATOMS: atom_id res chain seq x y z
N MET A 1 -36.97 -23.12 -60.59
CA MET A 1 -35.65 -22.77 -60.04
C MET A 1 -35.86 -21.60 -59.10
N SER A 2 -36.59 -21.83 -58.01
CA SER A 2 -36.09 -22.22 -56.69
C SER A 2 -35.33 -21.09 -55.99
N SER A 3 -36.07 -20.45 -55.09
CA SER A 3 -35.73 -19.40 -54.15
C SER A 3 -34.51 -19.77 -53.30
N SER A 4 -33.53 -18.86 -53.18
CA SER A 4 -32.32 -19.11 -52.35
C SER A 4 -31.83 -17.89 -51.55
N TYR A 5 -32.68 -16.91 -51.25
CA TYR A 5 -32.25 -15.70 -50.53
C TYR A 5 -32.64 -15.64 -49.04
N SER A 6 -33.41 -16.60 -48.51
CA SER A 6 -33.92 -16.53 -47.13
C SER A 6 -32.98 -17.08 -46.05
N SER A 7 -31.87 -17.76 -46.40
CA SER A 7 -31.00 -18.42 -45.42
C SER A 7 -29.82 -17.56 -44.94
N SER A 8 -29.49 -16.47 -45.64
CA SER A 8 -28.32 -15.63 -45.31
C SER A 8 -28.60 -14.55 -44.26
N LEU A 9 -29.87 -14.14 -44.08
CA LEU A 9 -30.24 -13.06 -43.16
C LEU A 9 -30.37 -13.56 -41.71
N THR A 10 -30.71 -14.84 -41.52
CA THR A 10 -30.85 -15.46 -40.19
C THR A 10 -29.51 -15.71 -39.50
N LEU A 11 -28.43 -15.89 -40.26
CA LEU A 11 -27.09 -16.09 -39.70
C LEU A 11 -26.47 -14.78 -39.16
N PHE A 12 -26.86 -13.63 -39.72
CA PHE A 12 -26.41 -12.32 -39.24
C PHE A 12 -27.09 -11.90 -37.93
N PHE A 13 -28.33 -12.34 -37.70
CA PHE A 13 -29.06 -12.08 -36.45
C PHE A 13 -28.57 -12.95 -35.27
N PHE A 14 -28.08 -14.17 -35.52
CA PHE A 14 -27.52 -15.02 -34.46
C PHE A 14 -26.13 -14.56 -34.00
N PHE A 15 -25.33 -13.95 -34.87
CA PHE A 15 -24.00 -13.42 -34.53
C PHE A 15 -24.06 -12.07 -33.79
N ALA A 16 -25.15 -11.32 -33.94
CA ALA A 16 -25.36 -10.04 -33.23
C ALA A 16 -25.87 -10.23 -31.78
N SER A 17 -26.41 -11.40 -31.43
CA SER A 17 -26.98 -11.66 -30.10
C SER A 17 -25.97 -12.15 -29.05
N THR A 18 -24.72 -12.41 -29.44
CA THR A 18 -23.64 -12.78 -28.51
C THR A 18 -22.82 -11.59 -28.02
N PHE A 19 -23.31 -10.35 -28.23
CA PHE A 19 -22.70 -9.15 -27.67
C PHE A 19 -22.96 -9.09 -26.15
N LEU A 20 -22.12 -9.84 -25.42
CA LEU A 20 -21.60 -9.51 -24.11
C LEU A 20 -22.64 -9.37 -22.99
N TYR A 21 -23.19 -10.50 -22.54
CA TYR A 21 -23.53 -10.64 -21.12
C TYR A 21 -22.22 -10.74 -20.33
N THR A 22 -21.52 -9.61 -20.15
CA THR A 22 -20.56 -9.53 -19.06
C THR A 22 -21.38 -9.55 -17.79
N SER A 23 -21.33 -10.63 -17.02
CA SER A 23 -21.84 -10.65 -15.65
C SER A 23 -21.16 -9.50 -14.90
N SER A 24 -21.86 -8.38 -14.75
CA SER A 24 -21.42 -7.31 -13.87
C SER A 24 -21.55 -7.87 -12.46
N ASN A 25 -20.43 -8.30 -11.88
CA ASN A 25 -20.36 -8.54 -10.44
C ASN A 25 -20.55 -7.17 -9.77
N SER A 26 -21.81 -6.86 -9.46
CA SER A 26 -22.22 -5.61 -8.84
C SER A 26 -21.93 -5.71 -7.36
N PHE A 27 -20.75 -5.27 -6.93
CA PHE A 27 -20.50 -4.95 -5.54
C PHE A 27 -20.98 -3.54 -5.22
N ASN A 28 -21.24 -3.28 -3.95
CA ASN A 28 -21.49 -1.92 -3.47
C ASN A 28 -20.61 -1.64 -2.25
N ILE A 29 -19.66 -0.72 -2.40
CA ILE A 29 -18.70 -0.38 -1.34
C ILE A 29 -19.39 0.13 -0.08
N THR A 30 -20.48 0.89 -0.20
CA THR A 30 -21.15 1.44 0.98
C THR A 30 -21.84 0.34 1.78
N ASN A 31 -22.42 -0.65 1.10
CA ASN A 31 -23.00 -1.83 1.74
C ASN A 31 -21.93 -2.71 2.41
N ILE A 32 -20.79 -2.90 1.74
CA ILE A 32 -19.66 -3.66 2.29
C ILE A 32 -19.14 -3.00 3.58
N LEU A 33 -18.88 -1.70 3.54
CA LEU A 33 -18.35 -0.97 4.71
C LEU A 33 -19.40 -0.84 5.83
N ASN A 34 -20.69 -0.78 5.52
CA ASN A 34 -21.76 -0.73 6.52
C ASN A 34 -21.89 -1.98 7.39
N GLN A 35 -21.28 -3.10 6.98
CA GLN A 35 -21.24 -4.31 7.81
C GLN A 35 -20.36 -4.14 9.06
N ASN A 36 -19.44 -3.17 9.04
CA ASN A 36 -18.47 -2.92 10.11
C ASN A 36 -18.50 -1.43 10.49
N ASN A 37 -19.04 -1.12 11.66
CA ASN A 37 -19.22 0.24 12.17
C ASN A 37 -17.90 1.02 12.37
N GLU A 38 -16.78 0.32 12.50
CA GLU A 38 -15.43 0.91 12.58
C GLU A 38 -15.01 1.69 11.33
N PHE A 39 -15.64 1.46 10.17
CA PHE A 39 -15.34 2.17 8.91
C PHE A 39 -16.42 3.22 8.54
N SER A 40 -17.35 3.52 9.45
CA SER A 40 -18.50 4.40 9.16
C SER A 40 -18.09 5.82 8.74
N THR A 41 -17.05 6.41 9.34
CA THR A 41 -16.56 7.74 8.96
C THR A 41 -15.99 7.74 7.55
N PHE A 42 -15.16 6.73 7.23
CA PHE A 42 -14.60 6.54 5.90
C PHE A 42 -15.71 6.35 4.85
N ASN A 43 -16.72 5.52 5.14
CA ASN A 43 -17.86 5.27 4.26
C ASN A 43 -18.68 6.55 3.98
N ASN A 44 -18.92 7.36 5.02
CA ASN A 44 -19.62 8.63 4.89
C ASN A 44 -18.85 9.62 3.98
N LEU A 45 -17.53 9.74 4.15
CA LEU A 45 -16.72 10.62 3.31
C LEU A 45 -16.62 10.12 1.86
N LEU A 46 -16.54 8.81 1.63
CA LEU A 46 -16.62 8.26 0.26
C LEU A 46 -17.93 8.66 -0.42
N SER A 47 -19.03 8.66 0.32
CA SER A 47 -20.34 9.04 -0.20
C SER A 47 -20.42 10.55 -0.49
N GLN A 48 -19.98 11.39 0.46
CA GLN A 48 -20.01 12.86 0.33
C GLN A 48 -19.12 13.38 -0.81
N THR A 49 -17.97 12.74 -1.04
CA THR A 49 -17.03 13.12 -2.12
C THR A 49 -17.42 12.56 -3.50
N GLY A 50 -18.45 11.70 -3.57
CA GLY A 50 -18.87 11.00 -4.77
C GLY A 50 -17.95 9.82 -5.18
N LEU A 51 -16.94 9.51 -4.37
CA LEU A 51 -16.05 8.38 -4.62
C LEU A 51 -16.77 7.03 -4.49
N ALA A 52 -17.78 6.91 -3.64
CA ALA A 52 -18.57 5.69 -3.52
C ALA A 52 -19.21 5.28 -4.86
N SER A 53 -19.81 6.23 -5.59
CA SER A 53 -20.36 6.00 -6.93
C SER A 53 -19.26 5.64 -7.94
N THR A 54 -18.12 6.33 -7.86
CA THR A 54 -16.95 6.06 -8.71
C THR A 54 -16.39 4.66 -8.49
N ILE A 55 -16.33 4.19 -7.24
CA ILE A 55 -15.92 2.83 -6.89
C ILE A 55 -16.91 1.80 -7.42
N ASN A 56 -18.22 2.03 -7.20
CA ASN A 56 -19.28 1.10 -7.59
C ASN A 56 -19.46 0.94 -9.11
N SER A 57 -18.98 1.90 -9.90
CA SER A 57 -19.00 1.82 -11.37
C SER A 57 -17.81 1.07 -11.97
N ARG A 58 -16.85 0.61 -11.16
CA ARG A 58 -15.65 -0.08 -11.61
C ARG A 58 -15.87 -1.59 -11.66
N GLN A 59 -15.28 -2.23 -12.66
CA GLN A 59 -15.29 -3.70 -12.77
C GLN A 59 -14.35 -4.35 -11.75
N THR A 60 -13.24 -3.67 -11.48
CA THR A 60 -12.13 -4.12 -10.66
C THR A 60 -11.63 -2.95 -9.83
N ILE A 61 -11.45 -3.14 -8.52
CA ILE A 61 -10.98 -2.10 -7.60
C ILE A 61 -10.38 -2.71 -6.33
N THR A 62 -9.44 -2.01 -5.70
CA THR A 62 -9.01 -2.30 -4.32
C THR A 62 -9.17 -1.05 -3.47
N VAL A 63 -9.85 -1.17 -2.34
CA VAL A 63 -10.09 -0.07 -1.41
C VAL A 63 -9.23 -0.26 -0.18
N LEU A 64 -8.33 0.68 0.08
CA LEU A 64 -7.56 0.75 1.31
C LEU A 64 -8.41 1.49 2.36
N ALA A 65 -9.08 0.73 3.21
CA ALA A 65 -10.01 1.24 4.20
C ALA A 65 -9.28 1.69 5.47
N LEU A 66 -9.77 2.79 6.04
CA LEU A 66 -9.27 3.39 7.28
C LEU A 66 -10.34 3.31 8.36
N SER A 67 -9.97 2.82 9.54
CA SER A 67 -10.84 2.85 10.71
C SER A 67 -11.11 4.28 11.17
N ASN A 68 -12.17 4.48 11.94
CA ASN A 68 -12.57 5.80 12.45
C ASN A 68 -11.42 6.52 13.20
N ASP A 69 -10.56 5.76 13.90
CA ASP A 69 -9.45 6.32 14.67
C ASP A 69 -8.36 6.91 13.76
N ALA A 70 -8.16 6.34 12.57
CA ALA A 70 -7.18 6.80 11.58
C ALA A 70 -7.70 7.97 10.71
N MET A 71 -8.94 8.42 10.93
CA MET A 71 -9.65 9.38 10.07
C MET A 71 -9.69 10.82 10.60
N THR A 72 -9.04 11.11 11.72
CA THR A 72 -9.08 12.41 12.41
C THR A 72 -8.69 13.59 11.51
N MET A 73 -7.68 13.41 10.65
CA MET A 73 -7.13 14.46 9.77
C MET A 73 -8.09 14.94 8.67
N PHE A 74 -9.11 14.16 8.31
CA PHE A 74 -10.01 14.49 7.19
C PHE A 74 -11.14 15.44 7.60
N SER A 75 -11.41 15.54 8.91
CA SER A 75 -12.50 16.39 9.44
C SER A 75 -12.25 17.89 9.26
N SER A 76 -10.99 18.31 9.15
CA SER A 76 -10.58 19.71 9.00
C SER A 76 -10.30 20.12 7.55
N GLN A 77 -10.42 19.20 6.60
CA GLN A 77 -10.11 19.43 5.18
C GLN A 77 -11.34 19.81 4.35
N SER A 78 -11.11 20.47 3.21
CA SER A 78 -12.15 20.73 2.21
C SER A 78 -12.67 19.43 1.59
N THR A 79 -13.88 19.45 1.02
CA THR A 79 -14.43 18.29 0.31
C THR A 79 -13.54 17.88 -0.87
N GLU A 80 -12.96 18.86 -1.57
CA GLU A 80 -12.04 18.65 -2.68
C GLU A 80 -10.74 17.98 -2.25
N ASP A 81 -10.15 18.40 -1.13
CA ASP A 81 -8.90 17.81 -0.64
C ASP A 81 -9.14 16.42 -0.05
N ASN A 82 -10.25 16.24 0.67
CA ASN A 82 -10.71 14.92 1.10
C ASN A 82 -10.90 13.98 -0.10
N LYS A 83 -11.47 14.45 -1.21
CA LYS A 83 -11.64 13.64 -2.42
C LYS A 83 -10.30 13.22 -3.03
N LYS A 84 -9.29 14.07 -3.05
CA LYS A 84 -7.94 13.72 -3.52
C LYS A 84 -7.29 12.70 -2.58
N SER A 85 -7.31 12.98 -1.28
CA SER A 85 -6.71 12.12 -0.24
C SER A 85 -7.36 10.73 -0.23
N LEU A 86 -8.69 10.64 -0.23
CA LEU A 86 -9.41 9.37 -0.32
C LEU A 86 -9.22 8.69 -1.69
N GLY A 87 -9.12 9.47 -2.77
CA GLY A 87 -8.79 8.97 -4.10
C GLY A 87 -7.45 8.23 -4.16
N LEU A 88 -6.46 8.65 -3.35
CA LEU A 88 -5.18 7.96 -3.22
C LEU A 88 -5.32 6.59 -2.53
N HIS A 89 -6.34 6.42 -1.70
CA HIS A 89 -6.60 5.15 -0.99
C HIS A 89 -7.39 4.15 -1.84
N ILE A 90 -7.75 4.50 -3.07
CA ILE A 90 -8.55 3.64 -3.95
C ILE A 90 -7.71 3.25 -5.16
N VAL A 91 -7.24 2.01 -5.17
CA VAL A 91 -6.40 1.42 -6.23
C VAL A 91 -7.27 0.88 -7.35
N LEU A 92 -6.89 1.15 -8.60
CA LEU A 92 -7.68 0.83 -9.79
C LEU A 92 -7.77 -0.67 -10.11
N ASP A 93 -6.79 -1.44 -9.68
CA ASP A 93 -6.67 -2.87 -9.96
C ASP A 93 -7.02 -3.70 -8.72
N TYR A 94 -7.25 -5.00 -8.92
CA TYR A 94 -7.54 -5.94 -7.83
C TYR A 94 -6.25 -6.46 -7.20
N TYR A 95 -6.13 -6.28 -5.90
CA TYR A 95 -5.08 -6.78 -5.04
C TYR A 95 -5.70 -7.26 -3.73
N ASP A 96 -5.62 -8.57 -3.49
CA ASP A 96 -5.90 -9.15 -2.18
C ASP A 96 -4.59 -9.46 -1.44
N ILE A 97 -4.71 -9.90 -0.19
CA ILE A 97 -3.57 -10.24 0.65
C ILE A 97 -2.67 -11.30 -0.02
N LYS A 98 -3.25 -12.30 -0.70
CA LYS A 98 -2.49 -13.39 -1.33
C LYS A 98 -1.66 -12.87 -2.50
N LYS A 99 -2.26 -12.03 -3.35
CA LYS A 99 -1.60 -11.39 -4.49
C LYS A 99 -0.54 -10.40 -4.04
N LEU A 100 -0.77 -9.64 -2.98
CA LEU A 100 0.25 -8.74 -2.43
C LEU A 100 1.43 -9.51 -1.82
N ARG A 101 1.17 -10.62 -1.10
CA ARG A 101 2.24 -11.45 -0.52
C ARG A 101 3.11 -12.15 -1.57
N SER A 102 2.59 -12.41 -2.77
CA SER A 102 3.38 -13.04 -3.84
C SER A 102 4.31 -12.06 -4.56
N ILE A 103 4.18 -10.75 -4.31
CA ILE A 103 4.95 -9.71 -4.97
C ILE A 103 5.78 -8.97 -3.92
N LYS A 104 7.10 -8.86 -4.13
CA LYS A 104 7.99 -8.21 -3.14
C LYS A 104 7.67 -6.72 -2.96
N SER A 105 7.50 -5.99 -4.06
CA SER A 105 7.19 -4.56 -4.06
C SER A 105 6.47 -4.20 -5.35
N VAL A 106 5.44 -3.37 -5.28
CA VAL A 106 4.60 -2.97 -6.42
C VAL A 106 4.11 -1.54 -6.27
N ILE A 107 4.13 -0.79 -7.37
CA ILE A 107 3.53 0.55 -7.46
C ILE A 107 2.11 0.41 -8.00
N LEU A 108 1.16 0.98 -7.28
CA LEU A 108 -0.28 0.85 -7.49
C LEU A 108 -0.85 2.18 -8.00
N THR A 109 -1.55 2.13 -9.13
CA THR A 109 -2.26 3.28 -9.69
C THR A 109 -3.58 3.48 -8.96
N THR A 110 -3.89 4.73 -8.58
CA THR A 110 -5.09 5.05 -7.78
C THR A 110 -6.11 5.90 -8.55
N LEU A 111 -7.30 6.08 -7.99
CA LEU A 111 -8.29 7.01 -8.52
C LEU A 111 -7.78 8.45 -8.51
N PHE A 112 -6.94 8.84 -7.55
CA PHE A 112 -6.35 10.18 -7.55
C PHE A 112 -5.46 10.38 -8.78
N GLN A 113 -4.66 9.38 -9.16
CA GLN A 113 -3.93 9.42 -10.42
C GLN A 113 -4.86 9.49 -11.64
N ALA A 114 -5.89 8.63 -11.68
CA ALA A 114 -6.84 8.59 -12.78
C ALA A 114 -7.68 9.88 -12.93
N SER A 115 -7.77 10.69 -11.87
CA SER A 115 -8.48 11.97 -11.92
C SER A 115 -7.79 13.03 -12.78
N GLY A 116 -6.50 12.84 -13.11
CA GLY A 116 -5.68 13.80 -13.83
C GLY A 116 -5.20 14.99 -13.00
N GLN A 117 -5.56 15.07 -11.71
CA GLN A 117 -5.13 16.15 -10.82
C GLN A 117 -3.76 15.90 -10.18
N ALA A 118 -3.34 14.63 -10.07
CA ALA A 118 -2.05 14.28 -9.49
C ALA A 118 -0.90 14.60 -10.45
N LYS A 119 0.24 15.03 -9.88
CA LYS A 119 1.47 15.28 -10.64
C LYS A 119 2.49 14.16 -10.42
N GLY A 120 3.13 13.69 -11.49
CA GLY A 120 4.17 12.66 -11.40
C GLY A 120 3.69 11.40 -10.67
N LEU A 121 4.37 11.04 -9.57
CA LEU A 121 4.05 9.86 -8.76
C LEU A 121 3.12 10.14 -7.57
N GLN A 122 2.58 11.34 -7.46
CA GLN A 122 1.74 11.78 -6.34
C GLN A 122 0.46 10.95 -6.17
N GLY A 123 -0.10 10.43 -7.28
CA GLY A 123 -1.30 9.60 -7.29
C GLY A 123 -1.01 8.09 -7.18
N PHE A 124 0.21 7.69 -6.86
CA PHE A 124 0.58 6.28 -6.80
C PHE A 124 0.94 5.87 -5.37
N VAL A 125 0.57 4.64 -5.03
CA VAL A 125 0.88 4.01 -3.73
C VAL A 125 1.88 2.89 -3.94
N ASN A 126 2.92 2.84 -3.12
CA ASN A 126 3.85 1.70 -3.08
C ASN A 126 3.36 0.70 -2.03
N ALA A 127 3.22 -0.58 -2.41
CA ALA A 127 2.97 -1.68 -1.50
C ALA A 127 4.19 -2.61 -1.49
N THR A 128 4.73 -2.91 -0.30
CA THR A 128 5.96 -3.70 -0.15
C THR A 128 5.81 -4.74 0.95
N VAL A 129 6.24 -5.96 0.68
CA VAL A 129 6.37 -7.03 1.68
C VAL A 129 7.71 -6.87 2.39
N MET A 130 7.65 -6.64 3.69
CA MET A 130 8.81 -6.48 4.56
C MET A 130 9.42 -7.84 4.92
N ASN A 131 10.65 -7.83 5.42
CA ASN A 131 11.37 -9.06 5.81
C ASN A 131 10.65 -9.87 6.90
N ASN A 132 9.82 -9.22 7.72
CA ASN A 132 9.00 -9.85 8.75
C ASN A 132 7.67 -10.42 8.20
N GLY A 133 7.42 -10.30 6.89
CA GLY A 133 6.20 -10.76 6.23
C GLY A 133 5.00 -9.82 6.33
N ASP A 134 5.17 -8.63 6.93
CA ASP A 134 4.15 -7.58 6.92
C ASP A 134 4.08 -6.91 5.55
N ILE A 135 2.87 -6.50 5.14
CA ILE A 135 2.68 -5.66 3.95
C ILE A 135 2.54 -4.21 4.44
N MET A 136 3.40 -3.34 3.91
CA MET A 136 3.37 -1.91 4.19
C MET A 136 2.98 -1.14 2.92
N PHE A 137 2.25 -0.05 3.11
CA PHE A 137 1.85 0.89 2.08
C PHE A 137 2.41 2.29 2.36
N GLY A 138 2.68 3.04 1.30
CA GLY A 138 3.14 4.43 1.40
C GLY A 138 3.04 5.15 0.05
N SER A 139 3.43 6.42 0.02
CA SER A 139 3.49 7.16 -1.26
C SER A 139 4.58 6.55 -2.16
N ALA A 140 4.32 6.51 -3.47
CA ALA A 140 5.33 6.10 -4.45
C ALA A 140 6.30 7.23 -4.85
N VAL A 141 6.13 8.45 -4.31
CA VAL A 141 7.08 9.55 -4.51
C VAL A 141 8.44 9.17 -3.93
N ARG A 142 9.53 9.56 -4.61
CA ARG A 142 10.89 9.21 -4.18
C ARG A 142 11.19 9.85 -2.82
N GLY A 143 11.81 9.07 -1.93
CA GLY A 143 12.13 9.52 -0.57
C GLY A 143 10.97 9.43 0.42
N SER A 144 9.77 9.03 -0.03
CA SER A 144 8.64 8.78 0.86
C SER A 144 8.78 7.46 1.63
N GLY A 145 8.21 7.44 2.84
CA GLY A 145 8.17 6.28 3.72
C GLY A 145 7.06 5.29 3.38
N LEU A 146 7.11 4.14 4.06
CA LEU A 146 6.04 3.14 4.11
C LEU A 146 5.35 3.26 5.47
N ASP A 147 4.34 4.12 5.53
CA ASP A 147 3.80 4.64 6.80
C ASP A 147 2.53 3.90 7.27
N SER A 148 2.03 2.95 6.48
CA SER A 148 0.76 2.26 6.77
C SER A 148 0.84 0.75 6.64
N LYS A 149 0.34 0.03 7.65
CA LYS A 149 0.36 -1.43 7.72
C LYS A 149 -0.93 -2.06 7.26
N LEU A 150 -0.85 -3.11 6.45
CA LEU A 150 -1.98 -4.01 6.24
C LEU A 150 -2.34 -4.72 7.55
N ILE A 151 -3.55 -4.49 8.06
CA ILE A 151 -4.07 -5.13 9.27
C ILE A 151 -4.77 -6.44 8.90
N ASP A 152 -5.81 -6.35 8.08
CA ASP A 152 -6.65 -7.48 7.67
C ASP A 152 -7.36 -7.23 6.32
N SER A 153 -8.20 -8.19 5.91
CA SER A 153 -9.12 -8.03 4.77
C SER A 153 -10.54 -7.92 5.32
N VAL A 154 -11.18 -6.78 5.04
CA VAL A 154 -12.57 -6.50 5.42
C VAL A 154 -13.53 -7.24 4.50
N ALA A 155 -13.24 -7.25 3.20
CA ALA A 155 -14.01 -7.97 2.21
C ALA A 155 -13.14 -8.37 1.02
N THR A 156 -13.43 -9.53 0.43
CA THR A 156 -12.79 -9.97 -0.80
C THR A 156 -13.82 -10.66 -1.70
N HIS A 157 -14.07 -10.07 -2.86
CA HIS A 157 -14.81 -10.66 -3.97
C HIS A 157 -13.81 -10.83 -5.13
N PRO A 158 -13.27 -12.04 -5.33
CA PRO A 158 -12.18 -12.28 -6.27
C PRO A 158 -12.44 -11.68 -7.65
N TYR A 159 -11.41 -11.05 -8.22
CA TYR A 159 -11.41 -10.38 -9.53
C TYR A 159 -12.22 -9.07 -9.62
N ASN A 160 -12.98 -8.70 -8.59
CA ASN A 160 -13.84 -7.51 -8.62
C ASN A 160 -13.49 -6.48 -7.55
N ILE A 161 -13.59 -6.83 -6.27
CA ILE A 161 -13.27 -5.88 -5.20
C ILE A 161 -12.52 -6.56 -4.07
N SER A 162 -11.46 -5.90 -3.60
CA SER A 162 -10.87 -6.20 -2.29
C SER A 162 -10.92 -4.94 -1.44
N VAL A 163 -11.34 -5.09 -0.18
CA VAL A 163 -11.29 -4.04 0.84
C VAL A 163 -10.29 -4.48 1.89
N LEU A 164 -9.21 -3.71 2.01
CA LEU A 164 -8.06 -3.99 2.85
C LEU A 164 -7.99 -2.95 3.95
N HIS A 165 -8.01 -3.37 5.21
CA HIS A 165 -7.85 -2.46 6.34
C HIS A 165 -6.37 -2.11 6.50
N ILE A 166 -6.05 -0.81 6.48
CA ILE A 166 -4.71 -0.31 6.72
C ILE A 166 -4.64 0.53 8.00
N SER A 167 -3.50 0.52 8.69
CA SER A 167 -3.35 1.10 10.03
C SER A 167 -3.43 2.62 10.08
N SER A 168 -3.06 3.28 8.97
CA SER A 168 -2.84 4.73 8.94
C SER A 168 -3.09 5.29 7.55
N TYR A 169 -3.48 6.56 7.47
CA TYR A 169 -3.68 7.23 6.19
C TYR A 169 -2.35 7.43 5.46
N ILE A 170 -2.40 7.41 4.13
CA ILE A 170 -1.26 7.70 3.26
C ILE A 170 -1.35 9.17 2.83
N SER A 171 -0.33 9.95 3.15
CA SER A 171 -0.25 11.36 2.80
C SER A 171 0.08 11.57 1.32
N ILE A 172 -0.55 12.57 0.71
CA ILE A 172 -0.18 13.06 -0.61
C ILE A 172 1.17 13.80 -0.51
N MET A 173 2.18 13.32 -1.23
CA MET A 173 3.54 13.89 -1.21
C MET A 173 3.79 14.76 -2.44
N ASP A 174 4.59 15.83 -2.29
CA ASP A 174 5.03 16.65 -3.43
C ASP A 174 6.18 15.93 -4.18
N PRO A 175 6.04 15.64 -5.48
CA PRO A 175 7.10 15.03 -6.28
C PRO A 175 8.36 15.87 -6.43
N GLU A 176 8.30 17.19 -6.20
CA GLU A 176 9.47 18.08 -6.23
C GLU A 176 10.24 18.10 -4.89
N GLY A 177 9.78 17.35 -3.88
CA GLY A 177 10.31 17.39 -2.52
C GLY A 177 10.05 18.74 -1.84
N PRO A 178 10.52 18.96 -0.60
CA PRO A 178 10.64 20.30 -0.07
C PRO A 178 11.49 21.09 -1.07
N LYS A 179 10.97 22.22 -1.58
CA LYS A 179 11.79 23.22 -2.24
C LYS A 179 12.69 23.82 -1.16
N ASP A 180 13.78 23.13 -0.84
CA ASP A 180 14.95 23.80 -0.30
C ASP A 180 15.38 24.76 -1.40
N HIS A 181 14.89 25.99 -1.30
CA HIS A 181 15.54 27.12 -1.93
C HIS A 181 17.01 27.02 -1.51
N GLY A 182 17.87 26.63 -2.45
CA GLY A 182 19.29 26.52 -2.22
C GLY A 182 19.79 27.77 -1.50
N SER A 183 20.61 27.56 -0.47
CA SER A 183 21.44 28.54 0.22
C SER A 183 21.02 29.99 0.00
N SER A 184 20.07 30.46 0.80
CA SER A 184 20.05 31.88 1.13
C SER A 184 21.33 32.15 1.93
N SER A 185 22.35 32.66 1.24
CA SER A 185 23.43 33.41 1.88
C SER A 185 22.78 34.39 2.87
N SER A 186 22.99 34.14 4.17
CA SER A 186 22.50 35.00 5.24
C SER A 186 22.71 36.47 4.89
N PRO A 187 21.70 37.34 5.05
CA PRO A 187 21.90 38.77 4.97
C PRO A 187 22.92 39.16 6.05
N LEU A 188 24.00 39.82 5.65
CA LEU A 188 24.92 40.46 6.58
C LEU A 188 24.13 41.40 7.51
N PRO A 189 24.35 41.38 8.83
CA PRO A 189 23.70 42.30 9.75
C PRO A 189 24.03 43.75 9.39
N VAL A 190 23.00 44.60 9.44
CA VAL A 190 23.04 46.04 9.18
C VAL A 190 24.05 46.71 10.13
N GLN A 191 25.09 47.33 9.56
CA GLN A 191 26.07 48.12 10.29
C GLN A 191 25.47 49.52 10.57
N PRO A 192 25.44 50.00 11.82
CA PRO A 192 25.01 51.37 12.13
C PRO A 192 26.07 52.40 11.65
N PRO A 193 25.66 53.65 11.36
CA PRO A 193 26.57 54.71 10.90
C PRO A 193 27.58 55.07 11.98
N GLY A 194 28.81 55.36 11.54
CA GLY A 194 30.02 55.35 12.37
C GLY A 194 30.17 56.48 13.37
N ASP A 195 31.17 56.30 14.22
CA ASP A 195 32.06 57.34 14.71
C ASP A 195 33.46 56.70 14.81
N ASP A 196 34.41 57.52 14.40
CA ASP A 196 35.84 57.40 14.19
C ASP A 196 36.66 57.24 15.49
N ASP A 197 37.92 56.79 15.31
CA ASP A 197 39.00 56.66 16.30
C ASP A 197 38.97 55.48 17.28
N TYR A 198 39.54 54.33 16.89
CA TYR A 198 40.51 53.65 17.76
C TYR A 198 41.47 52.71 17.02
N GLU A 199 42.70 52.76 17.53
CA GLU A 199 43.98 52.23 17.08
C GLU A 199 44.04 50.69 17.01
N TYR A 200 44.85 50.17 16.08
CA TYR A 200 45.11 48.74 15.89
C TYR A 200 45.92 48.17 17.06
N ASP A 201 45.38 47.16 17.74
CA ASP A 201 46.18 46.18 18.48
C ASP A 201 45.76 44.76 18.09
N GLU A 202 46.70 44.03 17.50
CA GLU A 202 46.56 42.64 17.02
C GLU A 202 46.62 41.65 18.20
N PRO A 203 45.59 40.81 18.42
CA PRO A 203 45.71 39.70 19.36
C PRO A 203 46.20 38.40 18.68
N PRO A 204 46.94 37.55 19.43
CA PRO A 204 47.90 36.59 18.90
C PRO A 204 47.31 35.27 18.37
N SER A 205 48.04 34.67 17.42
CA SER A 205 47.79 33.35 16.83
C SER A 205 47.95 32.18 17.84
N PRO A 206 47.11 31.13 17.78
CA PRO A 206 47.33 29.90 18.54
C PRO A 206 48.41 28.98 17.91
N PRO A 207 49.14 28.19 18.72
CA PRO A 207 50.38 27.52 18.32
C PRO A 207 50.18 26.22 17.54
N SER A 208 51.15 25.94 16.66
CA SER A 208 51.38 24.65 15.98
C SER A 208 52.14 23.66 16.88
N SER A 209 51.83 22.36 16.77
CA SER A 209 52.75 21.27 17.19
C SER A 209 52.64 20.01 16.29
N THR A 210 53.43 20.03 15.23
CA THR A 210 54.52 19.08 14.90
C THR A 210 54.33 17.55 15.04
N THR A 211 54.16 16.90 13.87
CA THR A 211 55.00 15.82 13.26
C THR A 211 55.15 14.41 13.89
N LYS A 212 54.55 13.40 13.21
CA LYS A 212 55.09 12.14 12.55
C LYS A 212 56.34 11.39 13.12
N PRO A 213 56.70 10.16 12.67
CA PRO A 213 55.97 9.00 12.08
C PRO A 213 56.48 7.59 12.56
N PHE A 214 55.98 6.49 11.95
CA PHE A 214 56.67 5.20 11.57
C PHE A 214 56.08 3.87 12.15
N VAL A 215 55.34 3.04 11.37
CA VAL A 215 55.62 1.85 10.50
C VAL A 215 55.82 0.47 11.20
N ALA A 216 55.17 -0.56 10.63
CA ALA A 216 55.43 -2.04 10.65
C ALA A 216 55.16 -2.82 11.96
N ALA A 217 54.77 -4.10 12.00
CA ALA A 217 54.46 -5.17 11.02
C ALA A 217 53.84 -6.36 11.81
N ALA A 218 53.22 -7.31 11.08
CA ALA A 218 53.05 -8.77 11.30
C ALA A 218 52.95 -9.33 12.76
N THR A 219 52.12 -10.32 13.10
CA THR A 219 52.09 -11.70 12.57
C THR A 219 50.96 -12.50 13.25
N ALA A 220 50.58 -13.62 12.64
CA ALA A 220 49.55 -14.59 12.99
C ALA A 220 49.70 -15.31 14.36
N ALA A 221 48.58 -15.83 14.91
CA ALA A 221 48.50 -17.16 15.53
C ALA A 221 47.05 -17.60 15.86
N THR A 222 46.71 -18.78 15.34
CA THR A 222 45.79 -19.84 15.81
C THR A 222 45.45 -19.93 17.30
N ALA A 223 44.20 -20.31 17.66
CA ALA A 223 43.84 -21.64 18.21
C ALA A 223 42.47 -21.68 18.93
N LYS A 224 41.92 -22.91 18.96
CA LYS A 224 40.59 -23.43 19.37
C LYS A 224 40.18 -23.28 20.86
N PRO A 225 38.91 -23.63 21.20
CA PRO A 225 38.28 -23.51 22.52
C PRO A 225 38.45 -24.77 23.40
N PRO A 226 38.02 -24.74 24.68
CA PRO A 226 37.58 -25.91 25.45
C PRO A 226 36.03 -25.95 25.56
N SER A 227 35.38 -27.07 25.20
CA SER A 227 35.07 -28.26 26.03
C SER A 227 33.92 -27.99 27.01
N SER A 228 32.67 -28.39 26.75
CA SER A 228 32.07 -29.75 26.84
C SER A 228 31.91 -30.29 28.26
N ALA A 229 30.64 -30.63 28.61
CA ALA A 229 30.13 -31.72 29.46
C ALA A 229 28.95 -31.23 30.34
N LYS A 230 27.90 -31.98 30.67
CA LYS A 230 27.31 -33.27 30.26
C LYS A 230 26.05 -33.46 31.14
N ASP A 231 24.98 -34.04 30.56
CA ASP A 231 23.86 -34.85 31.11
C ASP A 231 23.37 -34.65 32.56
N ASN A 232 22.05 -34.60 32.80
CA ASN A 232 21.16 -35.77 32.86
C ASN A 232 19.71 -35.40 33.28
N SER A 233 18.70 -35.96 32.55
CA SER A 233 17.42 -36.60 32.96
C SER A 233 16.64 -36.11 34.23
N THR A 234 15.30 -36.08 34.38
CA THR A 234 14.17 -36.87 33.80
C THR A 234 12.82 -36.28 34.28
N THR A 235 11.74 -36.48 33.49
CA THR A 235 10.31 -36.71 33.89
C THR A 235 9.51 -35.70 34.71
N SER A 236 8.43 -35.17 34.13
CA SER A 236 7.04 -35.66 34.35
C SER A 236 6.00 -34.65 33.85
N GLY A 237 4.92 -35.14 33.23
CA GLY A 237 3.66 -34.38 33.11
C GLY A 237 3.09 -34.24 31.70
N VAL A 238 2.73 -35.36 31.06
CA VAL A 238 1.80 -35.37 29.94
C VAL A 238 0.37 -35.34 30.50
N SER A 239 -0.36 -34.26 30.25
CA SER A 239 -1.81 -34.23 30.37
C SER A 239 -2.41 -34.26 28.97
N ALA A 240 -2.93 -35.43 28.61
CA ALA A 240 -3.71 -35.66 27.41
C ALA A 240 -5.10 -35.02 27.57
N ILE A 241 -5.44 -34.09 26.68
CA ILE A 241 -6.82 -33.63 26.49
C ILE A 241 -7.38 -34.40 25.29
N SER A 242 -8.29 -35.31 25.60
CA SER A 242 -9.11 -36.05 24.63
C SER A 242 -10.13 -35.09 24.01
N ILE A 243 -10.12 -34.98 22.68
CA ILE A 243 -11.14 -34.26 21.91
C ILE A 243 -11.78 -35.28 20.96
N PRO A 244 -13.11 -35.48 20.98
CA PRO A 244 -13.74 -36.42 20.06
C PRO A 244 -13.74 -35.87 18.63
N SER A 245 -13.34 -36.75 17.71
CA SER A 245 -13.38 -36.59 16.26
C SER A 245 -14.79 -36.22 15.78
N LEU A 246 -14.95 -35.01 15.23
CA LEU A 246 -16.12 -34.64 14.43
C LEU A 246 -15.84 -35.04 12.98
N ALA A 247 -16.55 -36.09 12.55
CA ALA A 247 -16.54 -36.57 11.18
C ALA A 247 -17.05 -35.49 10.22
N PHE A 248 -16.20 -35.10 9.27
CA PHE A 248 -16.58 -34.30 8.10
C PHE A 248 -17.43 -35.19 7.16
N VAL A 249 -18.72 -34.89 7.07
CA VAL A 249 -19.58 -35.43 6.00
C VAL A 249 -19.26 -34.66 4.72
N SER A 250 -18.42 -35.25 3.84
CA SER A 250 -18.30 -34.81 2.46
C SER A 250 -19.55 -35.22 1.69
N VAL A 251 -20.41 -34.25 1.37
CA VAL A 251 -21.44 -34.42 0.34
C VAL A 251 -20.76 -34.31 -1.01
N ILE A 252 -20.42 -35.46 -1.60
CA ILE A 252 -19.98 -35.56 -2.99
C ILE A 252 -21.24 -35.46 -3.86
N SER A 253 -21.56 -34.25 -4.33
CA SER A 253 -22.59 -34.07 -5.36
C SER A 253 -22.05 -34.59 -6.68
N SER A 254 -22.53 -35.78 -7.06
CA SER A 254 -22.18 -36.45 -8.31
C SER A 254 -22.84 -35.71 -9.48
N PHE A 255 -22.05 -34.90 -10.18
CA PHE A 255 -22.43 -34.34 -11.47
C PHE A 255 -22.53 -35.47 -12.50
N TRP A 256 -23.75 -35.84 -12.87
CA TRP A 256 -24.01 -36.78 -13.94
C TRP A 256 -23.62 -36.20 -15.29
N PHE A 257 -22.73 -36.93 -15.94
CA PHE A 257 -22.29 -36.81 -17.32
C PHE A 257 -23.41 -37.29 -18.24
N PHE A 258 -23.91 -36.45 -19.14
CA PHE A 258 -24.60 -36.91 -20.35
C PHE A 258 -24.12 -36.06 -21.54
N MET A 259 -23.04 -36.52 -22.16
CA MET A 259 -22.75 -36.17 -23.56
C MET A 259 -23.78 -36.87 -24.44
N THR A 260 -24.56 -36.08 -25.15
CA THR A 260 -25.38 -36.53 -26.27
C THR A 260 -24.49 -36.68 -27.49
N VAL A 261 -24.42 -37.89 -28.03
CA VAL A 261 -23.93 -38.20 -29.37
C VAL A 261 -25.16 -38.57 -30.20
N TRP A 262 -25.16 -38.09 -31.44
CA TRP A 262 -26.17 -38.16 -32.51
C TRP A 262 -27.24 -37.07 -32.49
#